data_AF-A0A7L2A2I9-F1
#
_entry.id   AF-A0A7L2A2I9-F1
#
_cell.length_a   1.000
_cell.length_b   1.000
_cell.length_c   1.000
_cell.angle_alpha   90.00
_cell.angle_beta   90.00
_cell.angle_gamma   90.00
#
_symmetry.space_group_name_H-M   'P 1'
#
loop_
_entity.id
_entity.type
_entity.pdbx_description
1 polymer ?
#
loop_
_entity_poly.entity_id
_entity_poly.type
_entity_poly.pdbx_seq_one_letter_code
_entity_poly.pdbx_strand_id
1 'polypeptide(L)'
;SDTEFWDKMQAEWEEMARRNWISENQEAPGQVTISTIEKGYYFHTDNPFKDWPGAFEEGLKKMKEGDLPVTILYLEAAILQEPNDAEAWQFLGITQAENENEQAAIVALQR
;
A
#
# COMPACT_ATOMS: atom_id res chain seq x y z
N SER A 1 16.26 15.54 2.84
CA SER A 1 14.96 15.98 2.31
C SER A 1 13.97 14.83 2.47
N ASP A 2 12.75 15.03 2.97
CA ASP A 2 11.80 13.95 3.26
C ASP A 2 11.50 13.04 2.06
N THR A 3 11.62 13.55 0.84
CA THR A 3 11.51 12.77 -0.40
C THR A 3 12.63 11.72 -0.54
N GLU A 4 13.84 12.00 -0.06
CA GLU A 4 14.99 11.09 -0.17
C GLU A 4 14.89 9.91 0.80
N PHE A 5 14.22 10.11 1.94
CA PHE A 5 13.94 9.03 2.89
C PHE A 5 12.97 8.02 2.26
N TRP A 6 11.91 8.52 1.63
CA TRP A 6 10.91 7.70 0.97
C TRP A 6 11.44 7.02 -0.29
N ASP A 7 12.22 7.73 -1.11
CA ASP A 7 12.89 7.17 -2.30
C ASP A 7 13.80 6.00 -1.90
N LYS A 8 14.55 6.16 -0.82
CA LYS A 8 15.40 5.10 -0.27
C LYS A 8 14.58 3.91 0.24
N MET A 9 13.52 4.15 1.00
CA MET A 9 12.68 3.08 1.53
C MET A 9 11.96 2.32 0.42
N GLN A 10 11.48 3.04 -0.60
CA GLN A 10 10.91 2.46 -1.81
C GLN A 10 11.94 1.60 -2.55
N ALA A 11 13.16 2.09 -2.75
CA ALA A 11 14.22 1.31 -3.41
C ALA A 11 14.59 0.02 -2.63
N GLU A 12 14.67 0.09 -1.31
CA GLU A 12 14.95 -1.07 -0.46
C GLU A 12 13.79 -2.09 -0.52
N TRP A 13 12.55 -1.61 -0.57
CA TRP A 13 11.36 -2.45 -0.73
C TRP A 13 11.26 -3.07 -2.13
N GLU A 14 11.48 -2.31 -3.19
CA GLU A 14 11.56 -2.82 -4.56
C GLU A 14 12.64 -3.89 -4.68
N GLU A 15 13.80 -3.69 -4.04
CA GLU A 15 14.86 -4.70 -4.00
C GLU A 15 14.44 -5.95 -3.21
N MET A 16 13.76 -5.81 -2.08
CA MET A 16 13.23 -6.94 -1.31
C MET A 16 12.13 -7.70 -2.05
N ALA A 17 11.15 -7.01 -2.65
CA ALA A 17 10.09 -7.60 -3.46
C ALA A 17 10.67 -8.34 -4.68
N ARG A 18 11.66 -7.74 -5.35
CA ARG A 18 12.35 -8.35 -6.49
C ARG A 18 13.18 -9.57 -6.09
N ARG A 19 13.77 -9.58 -4.89
CA ARG A 19 14.50 -10.74 -4.33
C ARG A 19 13.55 -11.85 -3.87
N ASN A 20 12.41 -11.53 -3.28
CA ASN A 20 11.43 -12.54 -2.86
C ASN A 20 10.71 -13.19 -4.06
N TRP A 21 10.43 -12.42 -5.12
CA TRP A 21 9.82 -12.92 -6.37
C TRP A 21 10.67 -13.96 -7.12
N ILE A 22 12.00 -13.98 -6.93
CA ILE A 22 12.90 -14.91 -7.63
C ILE A 22 13.17 -16.20 -6.82
N SER A 23 12.86 -16.24 -5.53
CA SER A 23 13.10 -17.43 -4.69
C SER A 23 11.88 -18.32 -4.45
N GLU A 24 10.65 -17.85 -4.68
CA GLU A 24 9.42 -18.57 -4.30
C GLU A 24 8.78 -19.43 -5.41
N ASN A 25 9.44 -19.59 -6.57
CA ASN A 25 8.93 -20.47 -7.64
C ASN A 25 9.69 -21.81 -7.75
N GLN A 26 10.41 -22.22 -6.70
CA GLN A 26 11.05 -23.54 -6.61
C GLN A 26 10.41 -24.36 -5.48
N GLU A 27 9.30 -25.02 -5.84
CA GLU A 27 8.97 -26.40 -5.46
C GLU A 27 9.17 -26.80 -3.99
N ALA A 28 8.18 -26.50 -3.12
CA ALA A 28 7.99 -27.21 -1.86
C ALA A 28 6.57 -27.80 -1.80
N PRO A 29 6.40 -29.13 -1.93
CA PRO A 29 5.11 -29.78 -1.79
C PRO A 29 4.78 -29.95 -0.31
N GLY A 30 4.03 -29.00 0.24
CA GLY A 30 3.37 -29.18 1.54
C GLY A 30 3.31 -27.92 2.39
N GLN A 31 2.07 -27.47 2.64
CA GLN A 31 1.65 -26.48 3.64
C GLN A 31 1.96 -25.03 3.24
N VAL A 32 1.02 -24.11 3.01
CA VAL A 32 -0.41 -24.02 3.28
C VAL A 32 -1.02 -23.30 2.08
N THR A 33 -2.09 -23.85 1.52
CA THR A 33 -2.91 -23.17 0.53
C THR A 33 -3.47 -21.89 1.15
N ILE A 34 -2.85 -20.74 0.90
CA ILE A 34 -3.52 -19.45 1.08
C ILE A 34 -4.49 -19.30 -0.09
N SER A 35 -5.59 -20.05 -0.03
CA SER A 35 -6.80 -19.80 -0.80
C SER A 35 -7.55 -18.58 -0.24
N THR A 36 -6.81 -17.52 0.12
CA THR A 36 -7.32 -16.35 0.87
C THR A 36 -7.11 -15.03 0.12
N ILE A 37 -6.48 -15.06 -1.07
CA ILE A 37 -6.26 -13.89 -1.94
C ILE A 37 -7.59 -13.35 -2.55
N GLU A 38 -8.73 -13.98 -2.24
CA GLU A 38 -10.06 -13.55 -2.70
C GLU A 38 -10.72 -12.44 -1.86
N LYS A 39 -10.14 -12.03 -0.73
CA LYS A 39 -10.65 -10.86 0.01
C LYS A 39 -9.96 -9.59 -0.51
N GLY A 40 -10.64 -8.89 -1.41
CA GLY A 40 -10.20 -7.57 -1.87
C GLY A 40 -10.01 -6.56 -0.74
N TYR A 41 -9.38 -5.43 -1.05
CA TYR A 41 -9.12 -4.37 -0.07
C TYR A 41 -10.43 -3.78 0.48
N TYR A 42 -10.52 -3.62 1.81
CA TYR A 42 -11.69 -3.04 2.46
C TYR A 42 -11.47 -1.54 2.68
N PHE A 43 -12.14 -0.72 1.88
CA PHE A 43 -12.09 0.74 1.98
C PHE A 43 -12.94 1.28 3.13
N HIS A 44 -12.53 2.41 3.70
CA HIS A 44 -13.40 3.19 4.57
C HIS A 44 -14.60 3.74 3.78
N THR A 45 -15.80 3.30 4.17
CA THR A 45 -17.06 3.67 3.47
C THR A 45 -17.44 5.14 3.69
N ASP A 46 -17.02 5.73 4.80
CA ASP A 46 -17.27 7.14 5.15
C ASP A 46 -15.96 7.95 5.08
N ASN A 47 -15.27 7.84 3.94
CA ASN A 47 -14.04 8.59 3.71
C ASN A 47 -14.38 10.06 3.34
N PRO A 48 -14.00 11.05 4.18
CA PRO A 48 -14.30 12.45 3.94
C PRO A 48 -13.54 13.05 2.74
N PHE A 49 -12.48 12.37 2.28
CA PHE A 49 -11.61 12.84 1.20
C PHE A 49 -11.90 12.18 -0.15
N LYS A 50 -12.90 11.31 -0.26
CA LYS A 50 -13.20 10.55 -1.49
C LYS A 50 -13.32 11.41 -2.76
N ASP A 51 -13.85 12.62 -2.63
CA ASP A 51 -14.03 13.59 -3.72
C ASP A 51 -12.97 14.71 -3.71
N TRP A 52 -11.90 14.55 -2.91
CA TRP A 52 -10.86 15.57 -2.77
C TRP A 52 -9.96 15.60 -4.02
N PRO A 53 -9.82 16.76 -4.69
CA PRO A 53 -8.95 16.86 -5.86
C PRO A 53 -7.48 16.74 -5.45
N GLY A 54 -6.71 15.90 -6.14
CA GLY A 54 -5.31 15.65 -5.79
C GLY A 54 -5.15 14.94 -4.46
N ALA A 55 -6.08 14.02 -4.12
CA ALA A 55 -6.05 13.27 -2.86
C ALA A 55 -4.70 12.55 -2.64
N PHE A 56 -4.09 12.02 -3.70
CA PHE A 56 -2.79 11.37 -3.63
C PHE A 56 -1.68 12.32 -3.13
N GLU A 57 -1.58 13.51 -3.72
CA GLU A 57 -0.57 14.52 -3.35
C GLU A 57 -0.74 14.98 -1.89
N GLU A 58 -1.99 15.16 -1.43
CA GLU A 58 -2.27 15.49 -0.03
C GLU A 58 -1.95 14.32 0.91
N GLY A 59 -2.23 13.07 0.50
CA GLY A 59 -1.84 11.88 1.24
C GLY A 59 -0.33 11.80 1.47
N LEU A 60 0.47 12.08 0.44
CA LEU A 60 1.94 12.13 0.55
C LEU A 60 2.43 13.26 1.47
N LYS A 61 1.74 14.40 1.51
CA LYS A 61 2.06 15.47 2.48
C LYS A 61 1.78 15.01 3.90
N LYS A 62 0.61 14.41 4.15
CA LYS A 62 0.21 13.89 5.46
C LYS A 62 1.12 12.78 5.95
N MET A 63 1.63 11.98 5.01
CA MET A 63 2.58 10.91 5.30
C MET A 63 3.90 11.46 5.85
N LYS A 64 4.38 12.58 5.31
CA LYS A 64 5.57 13.30 5.82
C LYS A 64 5.33 13.94 7.19
N GLU A 65 4.08 14.30 7.50
CA GLU A 65 3.69 14.78 8.83
C GLU A 65 3.59 13.63 9.86
N GLY A 66 3.61 12.37 9.39
CA GLY A 66 3.51 11.17 10.24
C GLY A 66 2.08 10.82 10.68
N ASP A 67 1.06 11.46 10.08
CA ASP A 67 -0.35 11.19 10.39
C ASP A 67 -0.88 10.02 9.55
N LEU A 68 -0.45 8.81 9.90
CA LEU A 68 -0.78 7.58 9.15
C LEU A 68 -2.29 7.36 8.96
N PRO A 69 -3.17 7.56 9.96
CA PRO A 69 -4.61 7.39 9.77
C PRO A 69 -5.18 8.34 8.72
N VAL A 70 -4.75 9.60 8.71
CA VAL A 70 -5.21 10.58 7.72
C VAL A 70 -4.62 10.28 6.35
N THR A 71 -3.34 9.89 6.27
CA THR A 71 -2.69 9.44 5.04
C THR A 71 -3.46 8.28 4.39
N ILE A 72 -3.86 7.27 5.17
CA ILE A 72 -4.64 6.13 4.67
C ILE A 72 -5.92 6.60 3.99
N LEU A 73 -6.67 7.51 4.62
CA LEU A 73 -7.91 8.04 4.03
C LEU A 73 -7.65 8.80 2.72
N TYR A 74 -6.58 9.59 2.63
CA TYR A 74 -6.24 10.28 1.39
C TYR A 74 -5.81 9.31 0.27
N LEU A 75 -5.03 8.29 0.59
CA LEU A 75 -4.58 7.28 -0.38
C LEU A 75 -5.74 6.41 -0.85
N GLU A 76 -6.64 6.00 0.04
CA GLU A 76 -7.88 5.32 -0.32
C GLU A 76 -8.76 6.18 -1.25
N ALA A 77 -8.87 7.48 -0.97
CA ALA A 77 -9.60 8.39 -1.84
C ALA A 77 -8.97 8.49 -3.24
N ALA A 78 -7.64 8.56 -3.31
CA ALA A 78 -6.91 8.54 -4.58
C ALA A 78 -7.19 7.26 -5.39
N ILE A 79 -7.15 6.10 -4.75
CA ILE A 79 -7.46 4.81 -5.41
C ILE A 79 -8.92 4.73 -5.85
N LEU A 80 -9.86 5.27 -5.08
CA LEU A 80 -11.26 5.32 -5.49
C LEU A 80 -11.46 6.19 -6.74
N GLN A 81 -10.65 7.23 -6.92
CA GLN A 81 -10.65 8.08 -8.11
C GLN A 81 -9.93 7.39 -9.29
N GLU A 82 -8.78 6.75 -9.02
CA GLU A 82 -7.92 6.10 -10.02
C GLU A 82 -7.55 4.67 -9.58
N PRO A 83 -8.46 3.68 -9.76
CA PRO A 83 -8.28 2.34 -9.21
C PRO A 83 -7.15 1.52 -9.84
N ASN A 84 -6.60 1.97 -10.97
CA ASN A 84 -5.45 1.34 -11.65
C ASN A 84 -4.13 2.05 -11.32
N ASP A 85 -4.13 3.04 -10.43
CA ASP A 85 -2.92 3.71 -9.99
C ASP A 85 -2.12 2.80 -9.03
N ALA A 86 -1.16 2.08 -9.61
CA ALA A 86 -0.27 1.19 -8.86
C ALA A 86 0.55 1.93 -7.79
N GLU A 87 0.87 3.21 -8.01
CA GLU A 87 1.62 4.01 -7.05
C GLU A 87 0.78 4.27 -5.80
N ALA A 88 -0.48 4.67 -5.97
CA ALA A 88 -1.41 4.85 -4.85
C ALA A 88 -1.64 3.57 -4.05
N TRP A 89 -1.77 2.42 -4.71
CA TRP A 89 -1.85 1.10 -4.06
C TRP A 89 -0.59 0.75 -3.28
N GLN A 90 0.59 1.02 -3.85
CA GLN A 90 1.87 0.77 -3.19
C GLN A 90 2.01 1.62 -1.92
N PHE A 91 1.77 2.93 -2.00
CA PHE A 91 1.84 3.81 -0.84
C PHE A 91 0.82 3.40 0.22
N LEU A 92 -0.40 3.03 -0.17
CA LEU A 92 -1.40 2.55 0.78
C LEU A 92 -0.93 1.30 1.51
N GLY A 93 -0.29 0.38 0.79
CA GLY A 93 0.30 -0.83 1.35
C GLY A 93 1.39 -0.56 2.38
N ILE A 94 2.31 0.35 2.06
CA ILE A 94 3.39 0.77 2.96
C ILE A 94 2.82 1.44 4.21
N THR A 95 1.91 2.42 4.04
CA THR A 95 1.30 3.12 5.17
C THR A 95 0.49 2.18 6.07
N GLN A 96 -0.19 1.18 5.50
CA GLN A 96 -0.89 0.16 6.29
C GLN A 96 0.08 -0.74 7.07
N ALA A 97 1.25 -1.08 6.51
CA ALA A 97 2.28 -1.82 7.23
C ALA A 97 2.85 -0.99 8.40
N GLU A 98 3.11 0.30 8.18
CA GLU A 98 3.54 1.23 9.24
C GLU A 98 2.47 1.42 10.33
N ASN A 99 1.20 1.36 9.95
CA ASN A 99 0.06 1.38 10.86
C ASN A 99 -0.23 0.01 11.51
N GLU A 100 0.72 -0.93 11.44
CA GLU A 100 0.64 -2.29 12.01
C GLU A 100 -0.55 -3.12 11.47
N ASN A 101 -1.08 -2.77 10.31
CA ASN A 101 -2.19 -3.44 9.64
C ASN A 101 -1.69 -4.30 8.47
N GLU A 102 -0.95 -5.35 8.83
CA GLU A 102 -0.27 -6.24 7.87
C GLU A 102 -1.24 -6.89 6.86
N GLN A 103 -2.48 -7.18 7.27
CA GLN A 103 -3.49 -7.75 6.38
C GLN A 103 -3.89 -6.78 5.27
N ALA A 104 -4.15 -5.51 5.60
CA ALA A 104 -4.47 -4.50 4.61
C ALA A 104 -3.26 -4.16 3.72
N ALA A 105 -2.05 -4.18 4.30
CA ALA A 105 -0.81 -3.97 3.56
C ALA A 105 -0.60 -5.03 2.48
N ILE A 106 -0.71 -6.32 2.83
CA ILE A 106 -0.55 -7.43 1.87
C ILE A 106 -1.56 -7.30 0.72
N VAL A 107 -2.83 -7.03 1.03
CA VAL A 107 -3.87 -6.93 0.00
C VAL A 107 -3.67 -5.72 -0.92
N ALA A 108 -3.21 -4.59 -0.38
CA ALA A 108 -2.91 -3.39 -1.17
C ALA A 108 -1.68 -3.59 -2.08
N LEU A 109 -0.63 -4.25 -1.58
CA LEU A 109 0.61 -4.49 -2.34
C LEU A 109 0.50 -5.60 -3.40
N GLN A 110 -0.60 -6.36 -3.40
CA GLN A 110 -0.90 -7.37 -4.40
C GLN A 110 -1.70 -6.82 -5.60
N ARG A 111 -1.94 -5.50 -5.65
CA ARG A 111 -2.64 -4.81 -6.74
C ARG A 111 -1.69 -4.32 -7.81
#